data_AF-A0A925UG10-F1
#
_entry.id   AF-A0A925UG10-F1
#
_cell.length_a   1.000
_cell.length_b   1.000
_cell.length_c   1.000
_cell.angle_alpha   90.00
_cell.angle_beta   90.00
_cell.angle_gamma   90.00
#
_symmetry.space_group_name_H-M   'P 1'
#
loop_
_entity.id
_entity.type
_entity.pdbx_description
1 polymer ?
#
loop_
_entity_poly.entity_id
_entity_poly.type
_entity_poly.pdbx_seq_one_letter_code
_entity_poly.pdbx_strand_id
1 'polypeptide(L)'
;YATIKVLATQQQRRAIRLLVNQVGRVGEGKVIRNQLQLVVDKFVAPMLPAGSASPTLELVGEVPLDPSVREAVQKRRLLLELLPGCAAALAVDAVAAHIAP
;
A
#
# COMPACT_ATOMS: atom_id res chain seq x y z
N TYR A 1 -3.54 10.15 0.71
CA TYR A 1 -3.27 11.32 1.57
C TYR A 1 -4.33 11.51 2.66
N ALA A 2 -5.60 11.75 2.33
CA ALA A 2 -6.65 12.04 3.34
C ALA A 2 -6.72 10.99 4.46
N THR A 3 -6.72 9.70 4.11
CA THR A 3 -6.70 8.61 5.09
C THR A 3 -5.45 8.66 5.98
N ILE A 4 -4.26 8.86 5.40
CA ILE A 4 -3.00 8.96 6.17
C ILE A 4 -3.08 10.11 7.17
N LYS A 5 -3.63 11.26 6.76
CA LYS A 5 -3.84 12.41 7.65
C LYS A 5 -4.73 12.01 8.84
N VAL A 6 -5.87 11.39 8.60
CA VAL A 6 -6.79 10.94 9.67
C VAL A 6 -6.11 9.93 10.60
N LEU A 7 -5.42 8.92 10.04
CA LEU A 7 -4.70 7.92 10.82
C LEU A 7 -3.64 8.56 11.73
N ALA A 8 -2.90 9.54 11.21
CA ALA A 8 -1.86 10.21 11.96
C ALA A 8 -2.41 11.18 13.01
N THR A 9 -3.36 12.06 12.65
CA THR A 9 -3.80 13.14 13.52
C THR A 9 -4.86 12.70 14.53
N GLN A 10 -5.71 11.74 14.19
CA GLN A 10 -6.83 11.32 15.04
C GLN A 10 -6.58 9.97 15.71
N GLN A 11 -5.91 9.04 15.02
CA GLN A 11 -5.70 7.68 15.54
C GLN A 11 -4.26 7.43 16.02
N GLN A 12 -3.44 8.48 16.03
CA GLN A 12 -2.05 8.44 16.48
C GLN A 12 -1.19 7.33 15.81
N ARG A 13 -1.54 6.92 14.60
CA ARG A 13 -0.74 5.95 13.83
C ARG A 13 0.53 6.63 13.34
N ARG A 14 1.67 5.96 13.49
CA ARG A 14 2.99 6.48 13.12
C ARG A 14 3.71 5.60 12.11
N ALA A 15 3.63 4.29 12.24
CA ALA A 15 4.05 3.36 11.20
C ALA A 15 2.81 2.94 10.40
N ILE A 16 2.79 3.26 9.10
CA ILE A 16 1.70 2.91 8.19
C ILE A 16 2.28 2.06 7.06
N ARG A 17 1.86 0.79 7.00
CA ARG A 17 2.18 -0.10 5.88
C ARG A 17 1.42 0.35 4.64
N LEU A 18 2.12 0.38 3.52
CA LEU A 18 1.63 0.81 2.20
C LEU A 18 1.88 -0.31 1.20
N LEU A 19 0.82 -0.76 0.55
CA LEU A 19 0.85 -1.61 -0.64
C LEU A 19 0.38 -0.76 -1.82
N VAL A 20 1.16 -0.70 -2.89
CA VAL A 20 0.77 0.04 -4.11
C VAL A 20 0.15 -0.93 -5.09
N ASN A 21 -1.13 -0.71 -5.41
CA ASN A 21 -1.87 -1.56 -6.33
C ASN A 21 -1.87 -1.00 -7.76
N GLN A 22 -1.97 -1.90 -8.74
CA GLN A 22 -2.01 -1.60 -10.18
C GLN A 22 -0.79 -0.82 -10.68
N VAL A 23 0.41 -1.22 -10.25
CA VAL A 23 1.63 -0.64 -10.83
C VAL A 23 1.77 -1.04 -12.29
N GLY A 24 2.14 -0.09 -13.15
CA GLY A 24 2.38 -0.33 -14.57
C GLY A 24 3.77 -0.88 -14.85
N ARG A 25 4.71 -0.63 -13.93
CA ARG A 25 6.10 -1.14 -14.02
C ARG A 25 6.66 -1.48 -12.64
N VAL A 26 7.56 -2.45 -12.62
CA VAL A 26 8.30 -2.82 -11.40
C VAL A 26 9.07 -1.61 -10.86
N GLY A 27 8.99 -1.40 -9.55
CA GLY A 27 9.65 -0.30 -8.84
C GLY A 27 8.87 1.00 -8.78
N GLU A 28 7.74 1.11 -9.49
CA GLU A 28 6.85 2.28 -9.41
C GLU A 28 6.32 2.51 -7.99
N GLY A 29 6.06 1.44 -7.23
CA GLY A 29 5.62 1.52 -5.84
C GLY A 29 6.60 2.27 -4.95
N LYS A 30 7.92 2.14 -5.19
CA LYS A 30 8.96 2.89 -4.47
C LYS A 30 8.87 4.40 -4.74
N VAL A 31 8.67 4.77 -6.01
CA VAL A 31 8.53 6.18 -6.42
C VAL A 31 7.28 6.79 -5.80
N ILE A 32 6.14 6.10 -5.91
CA ILE A 32 4.86 6.54 -5.32
C ILE A 32 4.97 6.70 -3.81
N ARG A 33 5.56 5.71 -3.12
CA ARG A 33 5.79 5.79 -1.68
C ARG A 33 6.63 7.02 -1.30
N ASN A 34 7.72 7.29 -2.01
CA ASN A 34 8.58 8.43 -1.72
C ASN A 34 7.87 9.78 -1.94
N GLN A 35 7.10 9.90 -3.02
CA GLN A 35 6.29 11.10 -3.28
C GLN A 35 5.22 11.30 -2.19
N LEU A 36 4.54 10.22 -1.79
CA LEU A 36 3.57 10.27 -0.69
C LEU A 36 4.23 10.64 0.64
N GLN A 37 5.43 10.11 0.93
CA GLN A 37 6.17 10.46 2.14
C GLN A 37 6.49 11.96 2.18
N LEU A 38 6.97 12.55 1.07
CA LEU A 38 7.21 14.00 1.00
C LEU A 38 5.95 14.83 1.28
N VAL A 39 4.78 14.38 0.80
CA VAL A 39 3.50 15.02 1.10
C VAL A 39 3.13 14.87 2.57
N VAL A 40 3.36 13.70 3.16
CA VAL A 40 3.13 13.46 4.60
C VAL A 40 4.05 14.34 5.46
N ASP A 41 5.33 14.41 5.13
CA ASP A 41 6.31 15.22 5.85
C ASP A 41 5.96 16.71 5.78
N LYS A 42 5.56 17.17 4.60
CA LYS A 42 5.22 18.59 4.37
C LYS A 42 3.89 19.01 5.00
N PHE A 43 2.88 18.15 4.97
CA PHE A 43 1.51 18.56 5.29
C PHE A 43 0.85 17.85 6.47
N VAL A 44 1.39 16.71 6.93
CA VAL A 44 0.81 15.94 8.04
C VAL A 44 1.70 16.05 9.29
N ALA A 45 3.02 15.89 9.16
CA ALA A 45 3.93 15.97 10.30
C ALA A 45 3.80 17.29 11.11
N PRO A 46 3.64 18.48 10.49
CA PRO A 46 3.46 19.74 11.24
C PRO A 46 2.12 19.83 12.00
N MET A 47 1.15 18.97 11.70
CA MET A 47 -0.15 18.94 12.38
C MET A 47 -0.12 18.10 13.66
N LEU A 48 1.01 17.43 13.96
CA LEU A 48 1.13 16.57 15.12
C LEU A 48 1.57 17.37 16.36
N PRO A 49 1.18 16.92 17.58
CA PRO A 49 1.67 17.53 18.81
C PRO A 49 3.19 17.54 18.87
N ALA A 50 3.77 18.59 19.46
CA ALA A 50 5.21 18.71 19.64
C ALA A 50 5.81 17.46 20.31
N GLY A 51 6.95 16.98 19.79
CA GLY A 51 7.58 15.75 20.25
C GLY A 51 6.99 14.45 19.68
N SER A 52 5.91 14.51 18.90
CA SER A 52 5.41 13.32 18.17
C SER A 52 6.38 12.90 17.08
N ALA A 53 6.60 11.59 16.93
CA ALA A 53 7.29 11.05 15.77
C ALA A 53 6.52 11.39 14.47
N SER A 54 7.24 11.64 13.38
CA SER A 54 6.63 11.82 12.06
C SER A 54 6.03 10.49 11.55
N PRO A 55 4.89 10.51 10.85
CA PRO A 55 4.33 9.30 10.26
C PRO A 55 5.23 8.80 9.13
N THR A 56 5.55 7.52 9.16
CA THR A 56 6.39 6.82 8.19
C THR A 56 5.55 5.85 7.36
N LEU A 57 5.75 5.90 6.04
CA LEU A 57 5.16 4.97 5.09
C LEU A 57 6.13 3.83 4.80
N GLU A 58 5.77 2.64 5.26
CA GLU A 58 6.52 1.40 5.03
C GLU A 58 5.96 0.73 3.76
N LEU A 59 6.74 0.69 2.67
CA LEU A 59 6.31 -0.05 1.48
C LEU A 59 6.46 -1.54 1.74
N VAL A 60 5.35 -2.27 1.78
CA VAL A 60 5.34 -3.73 1.99
C VAL A 60 5.29 -4.51 0.68
N GLY A 61 5.03 -3.84 -0.44
CA GLY A 61 5.11 -4.42 -1.77
C GLY A 61 4.33 -3.62 -2.80
N GLU A 62 4.19 -4.20 -3.99
CA GLU A 62 3.40 -3.66 -5.09
C GLU A 62 2.67 -4.79 -5.83
N VAL A 63 1.46 -4.52 -6.32
CA VAL A 63 0.66 -5.46 -7.13
C VAL A 63 0.58 -4.91 -8.55
N PRO A 64 1.00 -5.67 -9.58
CA PRO A 64 0.96 -5.19 -10.95
C PRO A 64 -0.47 -5.03 -11.46
N LEU A 65 -0.64 -4.19 -12.48
CA LEU A 65 -1.87 -4.17 -13.26
C LEU A 65 -2.06 -5.52 -13.97
N ASP A 66 -3.12 -6.25 -13.63
CA ASP A 66 -3.36 -7.60 -14.12
C ASP A 66 -4.84 -7.77 -14.55
N PRO A 67 -5.13 -8.12 -15.83
CA PRO A 67 -6.49 -8.37 -16.30
C PRO A 67 -7.21 -9.49 -15.55
N SER A 68 -6.48 -10.47 -15.00
CA SER A 68 -7.03 -11.59 -14.23
C SER A 68 -7.82 -11.11 -13.00
N VAL A 69 -7.47 -9.95 -12.43
CA VAL A 69 -8.24 -9.32 -11.34
C VAL A 69 -9.66 -9.00 -11.81
N ARG A 70 -9.82 -8.43 -13.01
CA ARG A 70 -11.14 -8.10 -13.58
C ARG A 70 -11.96 -9.36 -13.82
N GLU A 71 -11.33 -10.40 -14.38
CA GLU A 71 -11.98 -11.69 -14.61
C GLU A 71 -12.50 -12.30 -13.30
N ALA A 72 -11.67 -12.31 -12.25
CA ALA A 72 -12.04 -12.83 -10.94
C ALA A 72 -13.23 -12.08 -10.33
N VAL A 73 -13.23 -10.75 -10.41
CA VAL A 73 -14.35 -9.90 -9.97
C VAL A 73 -15.63 -10.21 -10.75
N GLN A 74 -15.56 -10.30 -12.08
CA GLN A 74 -16.72 -10.62 -12.93
C GLN A 74 -17.31 -12.00 -12.61
N LYS A 75 -16.45 -12.98 -12.34
CA LYS A 75 -16.85 -14.34 -11.93
C LYS A 75 -17.23 -14.46 -10.46
N ARG A 76 -17.13 -13.38 -9.67
CA ARG A 76 -17.36 -13.34 -8.22
C ARG A 76 -16.60 -14.45 -7.48
N ARG A 77 -15.37 -14.73 -7.92
CA ARG A 77 -14.48 -15.69 -7.28
C ARG A 77 -13.22 -14.98 -6.79
N LEU A 78 -12.65 -15.46 -5.70
CA LEU A 78 -11.38 -14.95 -5.21
C LEU A 78 -10.27 -15.21 -6.25
N LEU A 79 -9.46 -14.19 -6.54
CA LEU A 79 -8.36 -14.28 -7.51
C LEU A 79 -7.39 -15.43 -7.16
N LEU A 80 -7.02 -15.54 -5.88
CA LEU A 80 -6.10 -16.56 -5.37
C LEU A 80 -6.63 -17.99 -5.57
N GLU A 81 -7.94 -18.19 -5.67
CA GLU A 81 -8.54 -19.52 -5.94
C GLU A 81 -8.78 -19.76 -7.43
N LEU A 82 -9.17 -18.71 -8.17
CA LEU A 82 -9.50 -18.83 -9.59
C LEU A 82 -8.26 -18.88 -10.48
N LEU A 83 -7.26 -18.02 -10.20
CA LEU A 83 -6.06 -17.82 -11.00
C LEU A 83 -4.83 -17.62 -10.07
N PRO A 84 -4.44 -18.61 -9.24
CA PRO A 84 -3.35 -18.48 -8.27
C PRO A 84 -1.98 -18.13 -8.89
N GLY A 85 -1.75 -18.52 -10.15
CA GLY A 85 -0.49 -18.26 -10.85
C GLY A 85 -0.40 -16.92 -11.57
N CYS A 86 -1.43 -16.08 -11.53
CA CYS A 86 -1.39 -14.78 -12.21
C CYS A 86 -0.47 -13.79 -11.46
N ALA A 87 0.00 -12.75 -12.13
CA ALA A 87 0.99 -11.83 -11.59
C ALA A 87 0.48 -11.10 -10.33
N ALA A 88 -0.79 -10.72 -10.30
CA ALA A 88 -1.40 -10.11 -9.12
C ALA A 88 -1.54 -11.09 -7.95
N ALA A 89 -1.89 -12.35 -8.20
CA ALA A 89 -2.00 -13.38 -7.16
C ALA A 89 -0.63 -13.64 -6.51
N LEU A 90 0.40 -13.87 -7.34
CA LEU A 90 1.77 -14.08 -6.87
C LEU A 90 2.30 -12.88 -6.07
N ALA A 91 1.98 -11.65 -6.49
CA ALA A 91 2.38 -10.45 -5.76
C ALA A 91 1.69 -10.34 -4.39
N VAL A 92 0.40 -10.68 -4.30
CA VAL A 92 -0.34 -10.72 -3.02
C VAL A 92 0.25 -11.78 -2.09
N ASP A 93 0.59 -12.96 -2.59
CA ASP A 93 1.24 -14.02 -1.81
C ASP A 93 2.62 -13.58 -1.30
N ALA A 94 3.41 -12.92 -2.15
CA ALA A 94 4.71 -12.37 -1.74
C ALA A 94 4.58 -11.32 -0.64
N VAL A 95 3.57 -10.44 -0.73
CA VAL A 95 3.28 -9.45 0.33
C VAL A 95 2.84 -10.15 1.61
N ALA A 96 1.97 -11.16 1.52
CA ALA A 96 1.51 -11.93 2.67
C ALA A 96 2.69 -12.60 3.39
N ALA A 97 3.60 -13.24 2.65
CA ALA A 97 4.82 -13.83 3.20
C ALA A 97 5.74 -12.79 3.85
N HIS A 98 5.79 -11.57 3.32
CA HIS A 98 6.61 -10.49 3.87
C HIS A 98 6.06 -9.91 5.18
N ILE A 99 4.73 -9.86 5.35
CA ILE A 99 4.09 -9.24 6.53
C ILE A 99 3.62 -10.23 7.59
N ALA A 100 3.75 -11.53 7.32
CA ALA A 100 3.43 -12.59 8.27
C ALA A 100 4.24 -12.41 9.58
N PRO A 101 3.64 -12.71 10.75
CA PRO A 101 4.27 -12.56 12.05
C PRO A 101 5.41 -13.56 12.31
#